data_AF-A0A2S8W8U0-F1
#
_entry.id   AF-A0A2S8W8U0-F1
#
_cell.length_a   1.000
_cell.length_b   1.000
_cell.length_c   1.000
_cell.angle_alpha   90.00
_cell.angle_beta   90.00
_cell.angle_gamma   90.00
#
_symmetry.space_group_name_H-M   'P 1'
#
loop_
_entity.id
_entity.type
_entity.pdbx_description
1 polymer ?
#
loop_
_entity_poly.entity_id
_entity_poly.type
_entity_poly.pdbx_seq_one_letter_code
_entity_poly.pdbx_strand_id
1 'polypeptide(L)'
;MRLISIVVAASLGLAAAGPSLAKAPDAVFERDEPAMASMALIKEGAVWRVSFRAGGVPNGAATAADCELQAVGPQDADDVIAARLVPFEGELNAITAADIGANAPVIQVRVGPEGVFVEDGGAAGRFCGLGSDIDGFYRRTGDSD
;
A
#
# COMPACT_ATOMS: atom_id res chain seq x y z
N MET A 1 21.91 -11.29 62.81
CA MET A 1 21.65 -12.16 61.64
C MET A 1 20.17 -12.06 61.29
N ARG A 2 19.79 -11.12 60.40
CA ARG A 2 18.47 -11.05 59.78
C ARG A 2 18.64 -10.47 58.37
N LEU A 3 18.25 -11.27 57.38
CA LEU A 3 18.12 -10.94 55.96
C LEU A 3 16.97 -9.95 55.72
N ILE A 4 16.83 -9.54 54.45
CA ILE A 4 15.64 -9.00 53.72
C ILE A 4 15.95 -7.60 53.19
N SER A 5 15.75 -7.22 51.93
CA SER A 5 15.45 -7.90 50.65
C SER A 5 15.65 -6.83 49.57
N ILE A 6 16.23 -7.21 48.44
CA ILE A 6 16.35 -6.37 47.24
C ILE A 6 14.96 -6.31 46.56
N VAL A 7 14.43 -5.10 46.36
CA VAL A 7 13.28 -4.87 45.47
C VAL A 7 13.79 -4.05 44.29
N VAL A 8 14.04 -4.73 43.17
CA VAL A 8 14.24 -4.08 41.86
C VAL A 8 12.86 -3.80 41.28
N ALA A 9 12.46 -2.54 41.28
CA ALA A 9 11.25 -2.10 40.59
C ALA A 9 11.59 -1.94 39.09
N ALA A 10 11.22 -2.94 38.29
CA ALA A 10 11.21 -2.84 36.84
C ALA A 10 9.99 -2.01 36.41
N SER A 11 10.21 -0.73 36.10
CA SER A 11 9.19 0.11 35.49
C SER A 11 9.03 -0.26 34.01
N LEU A 12 7.97 -1.02 33.71
CA LEU A 12 7.49 -1.23 32.35
C LEU A 12 7.08 0.12 31.75
N GLY A 13 7.81 0.57 30.73
CA GLY A 13 7.38 1.67 29.87
C GLY A 13 6.24 1.19 28.99
N LEU A 14 5.02 1.65 29.29
CA LEU A 14 3.90 1.59 28.35
C LEU A 14 4.18 2.58 27.22
N ALA A 15 4.69 2.09 26.09
CA ALA A 15 4.66 2.87 24.85
C ALA A 15 3.21 2.88 24.35
N ALA A 16 2.48 3.93 24.69
CA ALA A 16 1.18 4.20 24.09
C ALA A 16 1.38 4.52 22.61
N ALA A 17 1.10 3.54 21.74
CA ALA A 17 0.87 3.80 20.32
C ALA A 17 -0.43 4.60 20.22
N GLY A 18 -0.31 5.93 20.22
CA GLY A 18 -1.42 6.81 19.91
C GLY A 18 -1.92 6.55 18.49
N PRO A 19 -3.19 6.83 18.19
CA PRO A 19 -3.71 6.72 16.83
C PRO A 19 -2.88 7.65 15.93
N SER A 20 -2.14 7.06 15.00
CA SER A 20 -1.51 7.83 13.92
C SER A 20 -2.64 8.40 13.08
N LEU A 21 -2.83 9.72 13.09
CA LEU A 21 -3.64 10.39 12.08
C LEU A 21 -2.97 10.10 10.74
N ALA A 22 -3.56 9.18 9.96
CA ALA A 22 -3.05 8.88 8.64
C ALA A 22 -2.96 10.19 7.84
N LYS A 23 -1.76 10.48 7.32
CA LYS A 23 -1.54 11.65 6.46
C LYS A 23 -2.50 11.55 5.27
N ALA A 24 -3.10 12.69 4.87
CA ALA A 24 -3.81 12.76 3.61
C ALA A 24 -2.89 12.32 2.45
N PRO A 25 -3.44 11.79 1.35
CA PRO A 25 -2.69 11.62 0.12
C PRO A 25 -1.99 12.92 -0.29
N ASP A 26 -0.97 12.84 -1.13
CA ASP A 26 -0.45 14.00 -1.87
C ASP A 26 -1.07 14.03 -3.29
N ALA A 27 -1.48 12.87 -3.83
CA ALA A 27 -2.23 12.77 -5.08
C ALA A 27 -3.14 11.52 -5.10
N VAL A 28 -4.29 11.63 -5.77
CA VAL A 28 -5.27 10.55 -5.92
C VAL A 28 -5.60 10.31 -7.40
N PHE A 29 -5.75 9.04 -7.76
CA PHE A 29 -5.96 8.60 -9.12
C PHE A 29 -7.02 7.49 -9.18
N GLU A 30 -7.72 7.41 -10.31
CA GLU A 30 -8.77 6.43 -10.56
C GLU A 30 -8.62 5.81 -11.95
N ARG A 31 -9.00 4.54 -12.07
CA ARG A 31 -9.12 3.79 -13.31
C ARG A 31 -10.49 3.11 -13.35
N ASP A 32 -11.20 3.27 -14.46
CA ASP A 32 -12.57 2.74 -14.60
C ASP A 32 -12.62 1.39 -15.35
N GLU A 33 -11.62 1.09 -16.17
CA GLU A 33 -11.57 -0.08 -17.07
C GLU A 33 -10.25 -0.84 -16.93
N PRO A 34 -10.22 -2.18 -17.09
CA PRO A 34 -11.38 -3.10 -17.23
C PRO A 34 -12.18 -3.32 -15.93
N ALA A 35 -11.73 -2.74 -14.82
CA ALA A 35 -12.41 -2.74 -13.53
C ALA A 35 -12.07 -1.44 -12.80
N MET A 36 -12.94 -1.05 -11.87
CA MET A 36 -12.68 0.09 -11.02
C MET A 36 -11.47 -0.17 -10.12
N ALA A 37 -10.56 0.80 -10.07
CA ALA A 37 -9.45 0.83 -9.14
C ALA A 37 -9.12 2.27 -8.76
N SER A 38 -8.67 2.47 -7.53
CA SER A 38 -8.12 3.72 -7.05
C SER A 38 -6.67 3.54 -6.59
N MET A 39 -5.90 4.62 -6.75
CA MET A 39 -4.52 4.69 -6.30
C MET A 39 -4.28 6.02 -5.58
N ALA A 40 -3.54 5.98 -4.49
CA ALA A 40 -3.07 7.16 -3.77
C ALA A 40 -1.54 7.16 -3.66
N LEU A 41 -0.95 8.34 -3.83
CA LEU A 41 0.47 8.58 -3.57
C LEU A 41 0.62 9.42 -2.31
N ILE A 42 1.44 8.95 -1.37
CA ILE A 42 1.86 9.72 -0.18
C ILE A 42 3.38 9.83 -0.19
N LYS A 43 3.90 11.06 -0.12
CA LYS A 43 5.33 11.33 0.00
C LYS A 43 5.77 11.11 1.44
N GLU A 44 6.73 10.20 1.61
CA GLU A 44 7.35 9.82 2.88
C GLU A 44 8.85 10.17 2.83
N GLY A 45 9.17 11.45 2.99
CA GLY A 45 10.54 11.95 2.87
C GLY A 45 11.06 11.82 1.43
N ALA A 46 12.02 10.92 1.22
CA ALA A 46 12.66 10.68 -0.07
C ALA A 46 12.01 9.55 -0.90
N VAL A 47 11.01 8.87 -0.35
CA VAL A 47 10.28 7.78 -1.01
C VAL A 47 8.79 8.10 -1.10
N TRP A 48 8.10 7.35 -1.94
CA TRP A 48 6.66 7.39 -2.09
C TRP A 48 6.06 6.10 -1.56
N ARG A 49 5.00 6.23 -0.77
CA ARG A 49 4.04 5.16 -0.53
C ARG A 49 2.96 5.22 -1.60
N VAL A 50 2.73 4.08 -2.23
CA VAL A 50 1.68 3.86 -3.22
C VAL A 50 0.66 2.93 -2.58
N SER A 51 -0.59 3.35 -2.52
CA SER A 51 -1.70 2.52 -2.02
C SER A 51 -2.69 2.28 -3.15
N PHE A 52 -3.12 1.03 -3.31
CA PHE A 52 -4.11 0.62 -4.29
C PHE A 52 -5.34 0.06 -3.59
N ARG A 53 -6.53 0.34 -4.14
CA ARG A 53 -7.72 -0.48 -3.96
C ARG A 53 -8.24 -0.85 -5.34
N ALA A 54 -8.39 -2.13 -5.63
CA ALA A 54 -8.81 -2.59 -6.96
C ALA A 54 -9.79 -3.76 -6.86
N GLY A 55 -10.82 -3.71 -7.71
CA GLY A 55 -11.75 -4.80 -7.91
C GLY A 55 -11.21 -5.87 -8.88
N GLY A 56 -11.85 -7.04 -8.88
CA GLY A 56 -11.64 -8.06 -9.90
C GLY A 56 -12.19 -7.65 -11.27
N VAL A 57 -11.52 -8.05 -12.35
CA VAL A 57 -12.04 -7.85 -13.73
C VAL A 57 -13.37 -8.58 -13.89
N PRO A 58 -14.48 -7.89 -14.27
CA PRO A 58 -15.81 -8.49 -14.35
C PRO A 58 -15.83 -9.79 -15.18
N ASN A 59 -16.26 -10.89 -14.56
CA ASN A 59 -16.35 -12.21 -15.19
C ASN A 59 -17.66 -12.92 -14.76
N GLY A 60 -18.80 -12.30 -15.12
CA GLY A 60 -20.14 -12.78 -14.78
C GLY A 60 -20.69 -12.17 -13.48
N ALA A 61 -21.84 -12.69 -13.02
CA ALA A 61 -22.65 -12.09 -11.95
C ALA A 61 -22.03 -12.14 -10.53
N ALA A 62 -20.83 -12.68 -10.37
CA ALA A 62 -20.21 -12.97 -9.07
C ALA A 62 -18.88 -12.24 -8.83
N THR A 63 -18.47 -11.31 -9.71
CA THR A 63 -17.14 -10.69 -9.60
C THR A 63 -17.17 -9.39 -8.81
N ALA A 64 -16.88 -9.49 -7.52
CA ALA A 64 -16.30 -8.41 -6.73
C ALA A 64 -15.48 -9.02 -5.59
N ALA A 65 -14.16 -8.89 -5.68
CA ALA A 65 -13.29 -8.87 -4.53
C ALA A 65 -12.46 -7.60 -4.65
N ASP A 66 -12.83 -6.60 -3.87
CA ASP A 66 -11.99 -5.44 -3.68
C ASP A 66 -10.78 -5.90 -2.85
N CYS A 67 -9.58 -5.53 -3.30
CA CYS A 67 -8.33 -5.83 -2.62
C CYS A 67 -7.54 -4.56 -2.42
N GLU A 68 -6.76 -4.52 -1.35
CA GLU A 68 -5.79 -3.46 -1.10
C GLU A 68 -4.35 -3.97 -1.24
N LEU A 69 -3.49 -3.09 -1.74
CA LEU A 69 -2.04 -3.28 -1.77
C LEU A 69 -1.35 -1.99 -1.35
N GLN A 70 -0.22 -2.12 -0.66
CA GLN A 70 0.66 -0.99 -0.37
C GLN A 70 2.11 -1.32 -0.76
N ALA A 71 2.75 -0.37 -1.42
CA ALA A 71 4.14 -0.48 -1.84
C ALA A 71 4.89 0.82 -1.54
N VAL A 72 6.21 0.74 -1.36
CA VAL A 72 7.07 1.89 -1.09
C VAL A 72 8.30 1.86 -1.98
N GLY A 73 8.65 3.01 -2.56
CA GLY A 73 9.85 3.12 -3.39
C GLY A 73 10.28 4.55 -3.70
N PRO A 74 11.53 4.75 -4.11
CA PRO A 74 12.00 6.04 -4.61
C PRO A 74 11.39 6.33 -6.00
N GLN A 75 11.28 7.61 -6.34
CA GLN A 75 11.03 8.09 -7.70
C GLN A 75 12.37 8.44 -8.35
N ASP A 76 12.57 8.01 -9.59
CA ASP A 76 13.77 8.34 -10.37
C ASP A 76 13.62 9.66 -11.16
N ALA A 77 14.62 9.96 -11.99
CA ALA A 77 14.67 11.18 -12.80
C ALA A 77 13.73 11.13 -14.01
N ASP A 78 13.17 9.96 -14.35
CA ASP A 78 12.25 9.74 -15.47
C ASP A 78 10.79 9.62 -14.98
N ASP A 79 10.53 10.11 -13.77
CA ASP A 79 9.24 10.08 -13.07
C ASP A 79 8.68 8.68 -12.83
N VAL A 80 9.54 7.65 -12.71
CA VAL A 80 9.13 6.29 -12.37
C VAL A 80 9.37 6.01 -10.89
N ILE A 81 8.31 5.59 -10.19
CA ILE A 81 8.39 5.06 -8.82
C ILE A 81 8.52 3.55 -8.91
N ALA A 82 9.67 3.01 -8.50
CA ALA A 82 9.88 1.57 -8.37
C ALA A 82 9.50 1.12 -6.95
N ALA A 83 8.21 0.85 -6.72
CA ALA A 83 7.65 0.60 -5.40
C ALA A 83 7.63 -0.89 -5.06
N ARG A 84 8.26 -1.28 -3.97
CA ARG A 84 8.24 -2.67 -3.48
C ARG A 84 7.11 -2.86 -2.49
N LEU A 85 6.37 -3.97 -2.61
CA LEU A 85 5.27 -4.29 -1.70
C LEU A 85 5.76 -4.31 -0.24
N VAL A 86 5.00 -3.70 0.68
CA VAL A 86 5.31 -3.64 2.11
C VAL A 86 4.17 -4.22 2.94
N PRO A 87 4.44 -4.71 4.16
CA PRO A 87 3.39 -5.15 5.06
C PRO A 87 2.45 -3.99 5.43
N PHE A 88 1.17 -4.28 5.57
CA PHE A 88 0.17 -3.31 6.01
C PHE A 88 -1.08 -4.00 6.58
N GLU A 89 -1.85 -3.24 7.35
CA GLU A 89 -3.21 -3.57 7.76
C GLU A 89 -4.16 -2.57 7.10
N GLY A 90 -5.01 -3.07 6.21
CA GLY A 90 -6.03 -2.29 5.52
C GLY A 90 -7.44 -2.59 6.02
N GLU A 91 -8.43 -2.01 5.35
CA GLU A 91 -9.84 -2.26 5.66
C GLU A 91 -10.32 -3.60 5.11
N LEU A 92 -9.76 -4.04 3.97
CA LEU A 92 -10.19 -5.24 3.25
C LEU A 92 -9.31 -6.46 3.52
N ASN A 93 -8.02 -6.23 3.70
CA ASN A 93 -7.03 -7.27 3.95
C ASN A 93 -5.85 -6.76 4.76
N ALA A 94 -5.12 -7.70 5.36
CA ALA A 94 -3.81 -7.46 5.95
C ALA A 94 -2.79 -8.34 5.24
N ILE A 95 -1.63 -7.78 4.95
CA ILE A 95 -0.49 -8.51 4.37
C ILE A 95 0.69 -8.38 5.32
N THR A 96 1.20 -9.50 5.80
CA THR A 96 2.36 -9.55 6.69
C THR A 96 3.65 -9.69 5.91
N ALA A 97 4.79 -9.41 6.55
CA ALA A 97 6.11 -9.67 5.95
C ALA A 97 6.31 -11.14 5.57
N ALA A 98 5.68 -12.07 6.32
CA ALA A 98 5.76 -13.50 6.04
C ALA A 98 5.01 -13.87 4.73
N ASP A 99 3.86 -13.23 4.48
CA ASP A 99 3.07 -13.46 3.26
C ASP A 99 3.82 -12.98 2.01
N ILE A 100 4.49 -11.83 2.13
CA ILE A 100 5.32 -11.24 1.06
C ILE A 100 6.52 -12.14 0.77
N GLY A 101 7.20 -12.62 1.82
CA GLY A 101 8.42 -13.39 1.73
C GLY A 101 9.62 -12.58 1.24
N ALA A 102 10.73 -13.27 0.96
CA ALA A 102 12.00 -12.61 0.62
C ALA A 102 12.00 -11.88 -0.74
N ASN A 103 11.12 -12.29 -1.65
CA ASN A 103 11.02 -11.75 -3.01
C ASN A 103 9.72 -10.96 -3.16
N ALA A 104 9.69 -9.78 -2.58
CA ALA A 104 8.57 -8.86 -2.72
C ALA A 104 8.48 -8.35 -4.17
N PRO A 105 7.32 -8.45 -4.83
CA PRO A 105 7.10 -7.84 -6.14
C PRO A 105 7.38 -6.35 -6.13
N VAL A 106 7.76 -5.83 -7.30
CA VAL A 106 7.97 -4.40 -7.53
C VAL A 106 6.92 -3.95 -8.52
N ILE A 107 6.14 -2.96 -8.11
CA ILE A 107 5.16 -2.24 -8.93
C ILE A 107 5.87 -1.02 -9.49
N GLN A 108 5.81 -0.81 -10.80
CA GLN A 108 6.31 0.41 -11.42
C GLN A 108 5.15 1.38 -11.62
N VAL A 109 5.32 2.63 -11.16
CA VAL A 109 4.34 3.70 -11.35
C VAL A 109 5.02 4.84 -12.09
N ARG A 110 4.71 5.00 -13.36
CA ARG A 110 5.18 6.13 -14.16
C ARG A 110 4.24 7.30 -13.99
N VAL A 111 4.73 8.39 -13.41
CA VAL A 111 3.94 9.58 -13.10
C VAL A 111 3.98 10.55 -14.27
N GLY A 112 2.80 11.03 -14.68
CA GLY A 112 2.64 12.09 -15.66
C GLY A 112 1.73 13.21 -15.16
N PRO A 113 1.55 14.27 -15.96
CA PRO A 113 0.69 15.40 -15.59
C PRO A 113 -0.78 14.97 -15.43
N GLU A 114 -1.28 14.19 -16.40
CA GLU A 114 -2.70 13.79 -16.48
C GLU A 114 -3.06 12.58 -15.58
N GLY A 115 -2.06 11.86 -15.08
CA GLY A 115 -2.28 10.60 -14.38
C GLY A 115 -1.02 9.77 -14.21
N VAL A 116 -1.19 8.49 -13.93
CA VAL A 116 -0.10 7.52 -13.84
C VAL A 116 -0.34 6.32 -14.74
N PHE A 117 0.74 5.66 -15.17
CA PHE A 117 0.68 4.34 -15.76
C PHE A 117 1.33 3.33 -14.79
N VAL A 118 0.61 2.25 -14.49
CA VAL A 118 1.00 1.24 -13.50
C VAL A 118 1.33 -0.07 -14.21
N GLU A 119 2.46 -0.67 -13.81
CA GLU A 119 2.82 -2.04 -14.13
C GLU A 119 2.93 -2.84 -12.80
N ASP A 120 2.04 -3.80 -12.58
CA ASP A 120 1.82 -4.55 -11.33
C ASP A 120 3.04 -5.39 -10.92
N GLY A 121 3.75 -5.96 -11.90
CA GLY A 121 4.82 -6.91 -11.62
C GLY A 121 4.33 -8.20 -10.94
N GLY A 122 3.03 -8.51 -11.01
CA GLY A 122 2.41 -9.73 -10.48
C GLY A 122 1.99 -9.66 -9.00
N ALA A 123 1.93 -8.47 -8.39
CA ALA A 123 1.49 -8.32 -7.01
C ALA A 123 -0.02 -8.62 -6.87
N ALA A 124 -0.87 -8.04 -7.72
CA ALA A 124 -2.32 -8.24 -7.68
C ALA A 124 -2.70 -9.71 -7.86
N GLY A 125 -2.13 -10.39 -8.85
CA GLY A 125 -2.38 -11.82 -9.07
C GLY A 125 -1.98 -12.70 -7.88
N ARG A 126 -0.94 -12.32 -7.12
CA ARG A 126 -0.44 -13.09 -5.98
C ARG A 126 -1.19 -12.80 -4.68
N PHE A 127 -1.57 -11.56 -4.44
CA PHE A 127 -2.06 -11.11 -3.12
C PHE A 127 -3.54 -10.72 -3.09
N CYS A 128 -4.14 -10.43 -4.24
CA CYS A 128 -5.55 -10.09 -4.35
C CYS A 128 -6.41 -11.24 -4.89
N GLY A 129 -5.83 -12.11 -5.73
CA GLY A 129 -6.54 -13.25 -6.30
C GLY A 129 -7.71 -12.84 -7.21
N LEU A 130 -8.58 -13.79 -7.55
CA LEU A 130 -9.89 -13.57 -8.21
C LEU A 130 -9.90 -12.68 -9.47
N GLY A 131 -8.77 -12.59 -10.17
CA GLY A 131 -8.63 -11.76 -11.36
C GLY A 131 -8.54 -10.26 -11.07
N SER A 132 -8.18 -9.87 -9.83
CA SER A 132 -7.80 -8.50 -9.52
C SER A 132 -6.60 -8.09 -10.37
N ASP A 133 -6.71 -6.89 -10.90
CA ASP A 133 -5.74 -6.28 -11.80
C ASP A 133 -5.53 -4.84 -11.36
N ILE A 134 -4.27 -4.41 -11.31
CA ILE A 134 -3.91 -3.02 -11.04
C ILE A 134 -3.17 -2.37 -12.22
N ASP A 135 -2.92 -3.10 -13.31
CA ASP A 135 -2.23 -2.60 -14.49
C ASP A 135 -3.03 -1.49 -15.19
N GLY A 136 -2.29 -0.60 -15.86
CA GLY A 136 -2.85 0.37 -16.79
C GLY A 136 -2.85 1.81 -16.30
N PHE A 137 -3.65 2.64 -16.97
CA PHE A 137 -3.67 4.08 -16.76
C PHE A 137 -4.68 4.49 -15.69
N TYR A 138 -4.25 5.29 -14.72
CA TYR A 138 -5.10 5.91 -13.71
C TYR A 138 -5.09 7.42 -13.93
N ARG A 139 -6.27 7.99 -14.14
CA ARG A 139 -6.49 9.44 -14.30
C ARG A 139 -6.38 10.12 -12.94
N ARG A 140 -5.73 11.28 -12.90
CA ARG A 140 -5.70 12.13 -11.69
C ARG A 140 -7.10 12.66 -11.39
N THR A 141 -7.55 12.53 -10.14
CA THR A 141 -8.90 12.95 -9.72
C THR A 141 -8.91 14.04 -8.65
N GLY A 142 -7.75 14.34 -8.07
CA GLY A 142 -7.55 15.50 -7.22
C GLY A 142 -6.07 15.66 -6.87
N ASP A 143 -5.67 16.90 -6.65
CA ASP A 143 -4.50 17.20 -5.82
C ASP A 143 -4.98 17.25 -4.38
N SER A 144 -4.20 16.70 -3.47
CA SER A 144 -4.57 16.80 -2.05
C SER A 144 -4.17 18.21 -1.64
N ASP A 145 -5.17 19.07 -1.38
CA ASP A 145 -5.01 20.47 -0.97
C ASP A 145 -3.93 20.68 0.12
#